data_AF-A0A9W8WET5-F1
#
_entry.id   AF-A0A9W8WET5-F1
#
_cell.length_a   1.000
_cell.length_b   1.000
_cell.length_c   1.000
_cell.angle_alpha   90.00
_cell.angle_beta   90.00
_cell.angle_gamma   90.00
#
_symmetry.space_group_name_H-M   'P 1'
#
loop_
_entity.id
_entity.type
_entity.pdbx_description
1 polymer ?
#
loop_
_entity_poly.entity_id
_entity_poly.type
_entity_poly.pdbx_seq_one_letter_code
_entity_poly.pdbx_strand_id
1 'polypeptide(L)'
;MPLPDDPATVTGGCSCGAIRYRIAIPRLEDRPLHPMAPPSSNTRLPNAITCHCNDCRRSTGSFLPLGVADIPATMLTVSSISPSSETTIVSGRFLDVLADDYDAEKADADRPPYVPGTQSLLAGEESKTWIRFYHTISCGRACSRSFCGRCGTPVCYHFKLLPEFCHDGVVPKDFEDVFHICLGTMDREFLEKGWFTPDTEVNFKFGTSFGKCVSATAKGLKEIPKVQEFDGEVTQEELDKLAA
;
A
#
# COMPACT_ATOMS: atom_id res chain seq x y z
N MET A 1 -18.14 0.54 -1.61
CA MET A 1 -16.71 0.88 -1.63
C MET A 1 -16.57 2.37 -1.88
N PRO A 2 -15.53 3.02 -1.34
CA PRO A 2 -15.29 4.45 -1.54
C PRO A 2 -14.72 4.82 -2.93
N LEU A 3 -14.16 3.86 -3.69
CA LEU A 3 -13.69 4.07 -5.07
C LEU A 3 -14.87 4.32 -6.04
N PRO A 4 -14.67 5.15 -7.09
CA PRO A 4 -15.70 5.43 -8.11
C PRO A 4 -16.07 4.17 -8.88
N ASP A 5 -17.19 4.15 -9.61
CA ASP A 5 -17.58 2.99 -10.42
C ASP A 5 -16.84 2.95 -11.77
N ASP A 6 -16.57 4.12 -12.34
CA ASP A 6 -15.81 4.31 -13.57
C ASP A 6 -14.30 4.03 -13.39
N PRO A 7 -13.58 3.70 -14.48
CA PRO A 7 -12.17 3.41 -14.39
C PRO A 7 -11.40 4.70 -14.07
N ALA A 8 -10.34 4.56 -13.28
CA ALA A 8 -9.52 5.68 -12.85
C ALA A 8 -8.04 5.30 -12.83
N THR A 9 -7.16 6.28 -12.95
CA THR A 9 -5.73 6.10 -12.69
C THR A 9 -5.35 6.91 -11.46
N VAL A 10 -4.85 6.23 -10.43
CA VAL A 10 -4.34 6.85 -9.20
C VAL A 10 -2.84 6.94 -9.29
N THR A 11 -2.28 8.09 -8.94
CA THR A 11 -0.84 8.34 -8.98
C THR A 11 -0.30 8.68 -7.60
N GLY A 12 1.01 8.52 -7.46
CA GLY A 12 1.73 8.82 -6.24
C GLY A 12 3.22 8.55 -6.37
N GLY A 13 3.95 8.69 -5.28
CA GLY A 13 5.38 8.44 -5.26
C GLY A 13 6.08 8.88 -3.98
N CYS A 14 7.41 8.85 -4.02
CA CYS A 14 8.21 9.31 -2.89
C CYS A 14 8.29 10.85 -2.83
N SER A 15 8.68 11.38 -1.67
CA SER A 15 8.71 12.82 -1.41
C SER A 15 9.69 13.60 -2.30
N CYS A 16 10.72 12.96 -2.85
CA CYS A 16 11.67 13.60 -3.76
C CYS A 16 11.37 13.37 -5.25
N GLY A 17 10.31 12.63 -5.60
CA GLY A 17 9.93 12.31 -6.98
C GLY A 17 10.77 11.24 -7.68
N ALA A 18 11.84 10.75 -7.05
CA ALA A 18 12.69 9.72 -7.64
C ALA A 18 11.97 8.38 -7.92
N ILE A 19 10.84 8.14 -7.25
CA ILE A 19 9.96 6.99 -7.47
C ILE A 19 8.55 7.52 -7.64
N ARG A 20 7.86 7.12 -8.70
CA ARG A 20 6.42 7.33 -8.84
C ARG A 20 5.74 6.09 -9.38
N TYR A 21 4.46 5.96 -9.09
CA TYR A 21 3.66 4.82 -9.50
C TYR A 21 2.32 5.26 -10.09
N ARG A 22 1.70 4.35 -10.83
CA ARG A 22 0.33 4.44 -11.32
C ARG A 22 -0.40 3.17 -10.94
N ILE A 23 -1.59 3.32 -10.37
CA ILE A 23 -2.52 2.24 -10.11
C ILE A 23 -3.68 2.40 -11.10
N ALA A 24 -3.81 1.45 -12.02
CA ALA A 24 -4.92 1.38 -12.95
C ALA A 24 -6.11 0.73 -12.25
N ILE A 25 -7.09 1.53 -11.86
CA ILE A 25 -8.33 1.09 -11.22
C ILE A 25 -9.32 0.68 -12.33
N PRO A 26 -9.72 -0.60 -12.41
CA PRO A 26 -10.73 -1.02 -13.38
C PRO A 26 -12.10 -0.45 -13.03
N ARG A 27 -13.04 -0.60 -13.98
CA ARG A 27 -14.47 -0.43 -13.69
C ARG A 27 -14.91 -1.38 -12.59
N LEU A 28 -15.92 -0.99 -11.81
CA LEU A 28 -16.40 -1.77 -10.67
C LEU A 28 -16.68 -3.25 -11.01
N GLU A 29 -17.30 -3.51 -12.16
CA GLU A 29 -17.64 -4.85 -12.64
C GLU A 29 -16.42 -5.71 -12.97
N ASP A 30 -15.34 -5.08 -13.44
CA ASP A 30 -14.06 -5.72 -13.78
C ASP A 30 -13.12 -5.84 -12.59
N ARG A 31 -13.45 -5.22 -11.44
CA ARG A 31 -12.62 -5.32 -10.25
C ARG A 31 -12.65 -6.73 -9.69
N PRO A 32 -11.50 -7.35 -9.48
CA PRO A 32 -11.40 -8.70 -8.93
C PRO A 32 -11.89 -8.72 -7.49
N LEU A 33 -12.47 -9.85 -7.09
CA LEU A 33 -12.78 -10.11 -5.69
C LEU A 33 -11.48 -10.29 -4.91
N HIS A 34 -11.50 -9.88 -3.65
CA HIS A 34 -10.37 -10.01 -2.76
C HIS A 34 -10.16 -11.48 -2.36
N PRO A 35 -9.05 -12.13 -2.73
CA PRO A 35 -8.88 -13.58 -2.61
C PRO A 35 -8.81 -14.09 -1.16
N MET A 36 -8.41 -13.22 -0.22
CA MET A 36 -8.34 -13.54 1.21
C MET A 36 -9.67 -13.30 1.94
N ALA A 37 -10.69 -12.77 1.25
CA ALA A 37 -11.99 -12.50 1.85
C ALA A 37 -13.02 -13.54 1.36
N PRO A 38 -14.03 -13.91 2.18
CA PRO A 38 -15.13 -14.75 1.71
C PRO A 38 -15.81 -14.12 0.49
N PRO A 39 -16.14 -14.89 -0.57
CA PRO A 39 -16.82 -14.35 -1.75
C PRO A 39 -18.13 -13.61 -1.43
N SER A 40 -18.83 -14.05 -0.39
CA SER A 40 -20.05 -13.41 0.12
C SER A 40 -19.87 -11.97 0.61
N SER A 41 -18.63 -11.57 0.97
CA SER A 41 -18.33 -10.19 1.38
C SER A 41 -18.39 -9.19 0.23
N ASN A 42 -18.28 -9.67 -1.03
CA ASN A 42 -18.16 -8.83 -2.23
C ASN A 42 -17.08 -7.74 -2.10
N THR A 43 -16.03 -8.00 -1.30
CA THR A 43 -14.86 -7.12 -1.17
C THR A 43 -14.08 -7.20 -2.47
N ARG A 44 -13.79 -6.04 -3.08
CA ARG A 44 -13.08 -5.96 -4.36
C ARG A 44 -11.79 -5.19 -4.20
N LEU A 45 -10.84 -5.49 -5.08
CA LEU A 45 -9.55 -4.80 -5.13
C LEU A 45 -9.56 -3.67 -6.19
N PRO A 46 -8.80 -2.59 -5.95
CA PRO A 46 -8.01 -2.38 -4.74
C PRO A 46 -8.86 -1.95 -3.55
N ASN A 47 -8.49 -2.39 -2.35
CA ASN A 47 -9.13 -1.98 -1.10
C ASN A 47 -8.12 -1.23 -0.21
N ALA A 48 -8.62 -0.35 0.66
CA ALA A 48 -7.80 0.33 1.64
C ALA A 48 -7.95 -0.36 3.00
N ILE A 49 -6.84 -0.64 3.67
CA ILE A 49 -6.82 -1.25 5.01
C ILE A 49 -5.93 -0.45 5.96
N THR A 50 -6.21 -0.52 7.26
CA THR A 50 -5.24 -0.13 8.30
C THR A 50 -4.66 -1.37 8.94
N CYS A 51 -3.38 -1.37 9.29
CA CYS A 51 -2.71 -2.54 9.84
C CYS A 51 -2.09 -2.23 11.19
N HIS A 52 -2.42 -3.06 12.19
CA HIS A 52 -2.04 -2.87 13.58
C HIS A 52 -0.71 -3.55 13.97
N CYS A 53 -0.05 -4.25 13.04
CA CYS A 53 1.18 -4.97 13.36
C CYS A 53 2.38 -4.03 13.58
N ASN A 54 3.35 -4.52 14.36
CA ASN A 54 4.58 -3.77 14.66
C ASN A 54 5.41 -3.46 13.41
N ASP A 55 5.40 -4.33 12.41
CA ASP A 55 6.18 -4.15 11.18
C ASP A 55 5.65 -2.98 10.36
N CYS A 56 4.33 -2.88 10.17
CA CYS A 56 3.74 -1.73 9.49
C CYS A 56 3.97 -0.44 10.29
N ARG A 57 3.74 -0.45 11.61
CA ARG A 57 4.02 0.69 12.50
C ARG A 57 5.47 1.19 12.41
N ARG A 58 6.44 0.27 12.48
CA ARG A 58 7.88 0.59 12.39
C ARG A 58 8.26 1.08 11.00
N SER A 59 7.70 0.48 9.95
CA SER A 59 8.01 0.86 8.57
C SER A 59 7.58 2.28 8.22
N THR A 60 6.45 2.74 8.77
CA THR A 60 5.92 4.09 8.49
C THR A 60 6.25 5.11 9.57
N GLY A 61 6.77 4.67 10.73
CA GLY A 61 6.97 5.53 11.90
C GLY A 61 5.67 6.09 12.48
N SER A 62 4.51 5.49 12.17
CA SER A 62 3.19 6.01 12.56
C SER A 62 2.53 5.12 13.62
N PHE A 63 1.88 5.70 14.64
CA PHE A 63 1.20 4.94 15.70
C PHE A 63 0.21 3.90 15.17
N LEU A 64 -0.55 4.30 14.15
CA LEU A 64 -1.30 3.43 13.25
C LEU A 64 -0.97 3.92 11.83
N PRO A 65 -0.43 3.07 10.95
CA PRO A 65 -0.27 3.41 9.54
C PRO A 65 -1.63 3.87 8.98
N LEU A 66 -1.67 5.10 8.44
CA LEU A 66 -2.90 5.76 7.96
C LEU A 66 -3.60 5.03 6.80
N GLY A 67 -2.98 3.97 6.30
CA GLY A 67 -3.58 2.92 5.52
C GLY A 67 -2.62 2.43 4.44
N VAL A 68 -2.88 1.22 3.97
CA VAL A 68 -2.25 0.67 2.77
C VAL A 68 -3.35 0.31 1.78
N ALA A 69 -3.12 0.57 0.49
CA ALA A 69 -3.99 0.05 -0.56
C ALA A 69 -3.46 -1.31 -0.99
N ASP A 70 -4.30 -2.33 -0.97
CA ASP A 70 -3.96 -3.65 -1.48
C ASP A 70 -4.16 -3.68 -3.00
N ILE A 71 -3.08 -3.89 -3.76
CA ILE A 71 -3.03 -3.74 -5.20
C ILE A 71 -2.49 -5.03 -5.85
N PRO A 72 -3.29 -5.71 -6.69
CA PRO A 72 -2.80 -6.76 -7.58
C PRO A 72 -1.69 -6.26 -8.51
N ALA A 73 -0.69 -7.09 -8.78
CA ALA A 73 0.41 -6.75 -9.68
C ALA A 73 -0.03 -6.20 -11.04
N THR A 74 -1.13 -6.71 -11.59
CA THR A 74 -1.69 -6.32 -12.89
C THR A 74 -2.17 -4.86 -12.94
N MET A 75 -2.41 -4.24 -11.79
CA MET A 75 -2.87 -2.85 -11.69
C MET A 75 -1.73 -1.85 -11.47
N LEU A 76 -0.53 -2.31 -11.11
CA LEU A 76 0.55 -1.44 -10.64
C LEU A 76 1.66 -1.28 -11.68
N THR A 77 1.99 -0.03 -12.00
CA THR A 77 3.20 0.32 -12.76
C THR A 77 4.03 1.35 -12.01
N VAL A 78 5.35 1.31 -12.20
CA VAL A 78 6.32 2.10 -11.46
C VAL A 78 7.36 2.68 -12.42
N SER A 79 7.74 3.93 -12.19
CA SER A 79 8.88 4.56 -12.84
C SER A 79 9.82 5.07 -11.76
N SER A 80 11.12 4.83 -11.93
CA SER A 80 12.13 5.17 -10.93
C SER A 80 13.42 5.65 -11.54
N ILE A 81 13.93 6.76 -11.02
CA ILE A 81 15.19 7.39 -11.45
C ILE A 81 16.37 6.55 -10.97
N SER A 82 17.44 6.54 -11.77
CA SER A 82 18.71 5.93 -11.39
C SER A 82 19.62 6.93 -10.67
N PRO A 83 20.30 6.54 -9.57
CA PRO A 83 21.35 7.37 -8.99
C PRO A 83 22.42 7.77 -10.02
N SER A 84 22.74 6.90 -10.99
CA SER A 84 23.75 7.18 -12.00
C SER A 84 23.31 8.16 -13.09
N SER A 85 22.01 8.46 -13.19
CA SER A 85 21.53 9.54 -14.06
C SER A 85 21.66 10.93 -13.44
N GLU A 86 22.06 11.03 -12.16
CA GLU A 86 22.24 12.29 -11.46
C GLU A 86 23.71 12.71 -11.43
N THR A 87 24.00 13.96 -11.77
CA THR A 87 25.37 14.53 -11.71
C THR A 87 25.81 14.84 -10.28
N THR A 88 24.86 14.97 -9.34
CA THR A 88 25.12 15.19 -7.92
C THR A 88 24.10 14.42 -7.11
N ILE A 89 24.58 13.48 -6.30
CA ILE A 89 23.73 12.70 -5.40
C ILE A 89 23.43 13.54 -4.17
N VAL A 90 22.19 14.07 -4.09
CA VAL A 90 21.70 14.82 -2.94
C VAL A 90 20.69 13.97 -2.18
N SER A 91 20.99 13.66 -0.91
CA SER A 91 20.03 13.03 0.00
C SER A 91 18.94 14.03 0.42
N GLY A 92 17.69 13.57 0.52
CA GLY A 92 16.57 14.37 1.01
C GLY A 92 15.53 14.73 -0.05
N ARG A 93 14.66 15.69 0.29
CA ARG A 93 13.57 16.16 -0.56
C ARG A 93 14.10 17.18 -1.56
N PHE A 94 14.10 16.80 -2.85
CA PHE A 94 14.50 17.69 -3.95
C PHE A 94 13.32 18.41 -4.60
N LEU A 95 12.13 17.81 -4.55
CA LEU A 95 10.89 18.40 -5.04
C LEU A 95 10.08 18.98 -3.89
N ASP A 96 9.73 20.27 -4.00
CA ASP A 96 8.74 20.85 -3.11
C ASP A 96 7.33 20.68 -3.68
N VAL A 97 6.76 19.48 -3.48
CA VAL A 97 5.35 19.19 -3.78
C VAL A 97 4.31 20.06 -3.03
N LEU A 98 4.75 20.97 -2.15
CA LEU A 98 3.87 21.93 -1.46
C LEU A 98 4.03 23.36 -2.01
N ALA A 99 4.91 23.60 -2.99
CA ALA A 99 5.06 24.90 -3.61
C ALA A 99 3.80 25.25 -4.42
N ASP A 100 3.39 26.53 -4.39
CA ASP A 100 2.19 27.02 -5.08
C ASP A 100 2.26 26.85 -6.60
N ASP A 101 3.47 26.78 -7.17
CA ASP A 101 3.75 26.59 -8.59
C ASP A 101 4.18 25.15 -8.94
N TYR A 102 3.97 24.18 -8.03
CA TYR A 102 4.28 22.79 -8.31
C TYR A 102 3.42 22.24 -9.46
N ASP A 103 4.11 21.81 -10.52
CA ASP A 103 3.52 21.16 -11.68
C ASP A 103 3.98 19.69 -11.73
N ALA A 104 3.04 18.78 -11.47
CA ALA A 104 3.29 17.35 -11.47
C ALA A 104 3.62 16.81 -12.87
N GLU A 105 2.99 17.34 -13.93
CA GLU A 105 3.24 16.90 -15.31
C GLU A 105 4.66 17.28 -15.72
N LYS A 106 5.07 18.51 -15.43
CA LYS A 106 6.43 18.99 -15.68
C LYS A 106 7.47 18.21 -14.87
N ALA A 107 7.20 17.94 -13.59
CA ALA A 107 8.09 17.16 -12.73
C ALA A 107 8.28 15.72 -13.24
N ASP A 108 7.28 15.17 -13.93
CA ASP A 108 7.28 13.82 -14.47
C ASP A 108 7.69 13.75 -15.96
N ALA A 109 7.97 14.86 -16.64
CA ALA A 109 8.18 14.90 -18.10
C ALA A 109 9.38 14.05 -18.59
N ASP A 110 10.51 14.10 -17.87
CA ASP A 110 11.76 13.44 -18.27
C ASP A 110 12.01 12.11 -17.54
N ARG A 111 10.97 11.52 -16.95
CA ARG A 111 11.11 10.30 -16.15
C ARG A 111 11.37 9.07 -17.02
N PRO A 112 12.04 8.03 -16.48
CA PRO A 112 12.10 6.73 -17.14
C PRO A 112 10.71 6.13 -17.39
N PRO A 113 10.53 5.24 -18.37
CA PRO A 113 9.25 4.59 -18.63
C PRO A 113 8.68 3.89 -17.40
N TYR A 114 7.35 3.85 -17.31
CA TYR A 114 6.66 3.02 -16.33
C TYR A 114 6.78 1.55 -16.73
N VAL A 115 7.25 0.73 -15.81
CA VAL A 115 7.33 -0.74 -15.94
C VAL A 115 6.36 -1.40 -14.96
N PRO A 116 5.96 -2.67 -15.17
CA PRO A 116 5.16 -3.40 -14.20
C PRO A 116 5.78 -3.37 -12.79
N GLY A 117 4.94 -3.30 -11.75
CA GLY A 117 5.40 -3.28 -10.36
C GLY A 117 6.31 -4.45 -10.02
N THR A 118 6.08 -5.62 -10.61
CA THR A 118 6.90 -6.82 -10.48
C THR A 118 8.34 -6.67 -11.00
N GLN A 119 8.61 -5.70 -11.88
CA GLN A 119 9.97 -5.41 -12.35
C GLN A 119 10.72 -4.41 -11.46
N SER A 120 10.01 -3.66 -10.61
CA SER A 120 10.59 -2.56 -9.82
C SER A 120 10.54 -2.79 -8.31
N LEU A 121 9.52 -3.48 -7.79
CA LEU A 121 9.21 -3.57 -6.36
C LEU A 121 9.39 -4.98 -5.78
N LEU A 122 9.96 -5.92 -6.56
CA LEU A 122 10.40 -7.21 -6.04
C LEU A 122 11.82 -7.09 -5.50
N ALA A 123 12.01 -7.45 -4.23
CA ALA A 123 13.33 -7.54 -3.64
C ALA A 123 14.16 -8.63 -4.36
N GLY A 124 15.33 -8.24 -4.87
CA GLY A 124 16.25 -9.11 -5.59
C GLY A 124 17.69 -8.65 -5.44
N GLU A 125 18.47 -8.72 -6.51
CA GLU A 125 19.84 -8.17 -6.55
C GLU A 125 19.85 -6.64 -6.43
N GLU A 126 21.05 -6.05 -6.41
CA GLU A 126 21.25 -4.61 -6.22
C GLU A 126 20.39 -3.76 -7.18
N SER A 127 19.55 -2.90 -6.60
CA SER A 127 18.68 -2.01 -7.37
C SER A 127 19.48 -0.89 -8.03
N LYS A 128 19.40 -0.83 -9.37
CA LYS A 128 19.99 0.23 -10.19
C LYS A 128 19.21 1.56 -10.14
N THR A 129 18.07 1.58 -9.45
CA THR A 129 17.23 2.76 -9.26
C THR A 129 17.38 3.30 -7.85
N TRP A 130 16.60 4.31 -7.46
CA TRP A 130 16.49 4.76 -6.08
C TRP A 130 15.65 3.84 -5.17
N ILE A 131 15.06 2.76 -5.67
CA ILE A 131 14.30 1.82 -4.83
C ILE A 131 15.28 0.98 -3.99
N ARG A 132 15.03 0.88 -2.69
CA ARG A 132 15.77 0.02 -1.75
C ARG A 132 14.79 -0.91 -1.03
N PHE A 133 15.31 -2.03 -0.53
CA PHE A 133 14.50 -3.09 0.05
C PHE A 133 15.00 -3.53 1.43
N TYR A 134 14.08 -4.07 2.23
CA TYR A 134 14.41 -4.92 3.36
C TYR A 134 13.30 -5.98 3.54
N HIS A 135 13.66 -7.14 4.09
CA HIS A 135 12.70 -8.19 4.40
C HIS A 135 11.99 -7.91 5.74
N THR A 136 10.72 -8.28 5.82
CA THR A 136 9.82 -8.08 6.98
C THR A 136 9.21 -9.45 7.35
N ILE A 137 8.54 -9.58 8.52
CA ILE A 137 7.87 -10.80 9.05
C ILE A 137 8.20 -12.12 8.35
N SER A 138 8.93 -13.00 9.06
CA SER A 138 9.59 -14.20 8.52
C SER A 138 10.56 -13.82 7.39
N CYS A 139 11.87 -13.92 7.63
CA CYS A 139 12.94 -13.42 6.74
C CYS A 139 13.04 -14.12 5.35
N GLY A 140 11.92 -14.65 4.82
CA GLY A 140 11.81 -15.26 3.52
C GLY A 140 11.73 -14.24 2.39
N ARG A 141 12.15 -14.68 1.19
CA ARG A 141 12.12 -13.87 -0.05
C ARG A 141 10.71 -13.58 -0.56
N ALA A 142 9.68 -14.19 0.03
CA ALA A 142 8.29 -14.03 -0.37
C ALA A 142 7.68 -12.69 0.09
N CYS A 143 8.30 -11.99 1.05
CA CYS A 143 7.79 -10.74 1.60
C CYS A 143 8.91 -9.70 1.69
N SER A 144 8.65 -8.49 1.22
CA SER A 144 9.63 -7.40 1.28
C SER A 144 8.97 -6.03 1.41
N ARG A 145 9.70 -5.07 1.96
CA ARG A 145 9.30 -3.66 1.96
C ARG A 145 10.27 -2.89 1.09
N SER A 146 9.74 -1.88 0.42
CA SER A 146 10.48 -0.98 -0.46
C SER A 146 10.34 0.46 -0.01
N PHE A 147 11.42 1.22 -0.17
CA PHE A 147 11.49 2.63 0.19
C PHE A 147 12.43 3.38 -0.76
N CYS A 148 12.31 4.70 -0.78
CA CYS A 148 13.23 5.54 -1.54
C CYS A 148 14.58 5.66 -0.83
N GLY A 149 15.65 5.16 -1.45
CA GLY A 149 17.02 5.33 -0.96
C GLY A 149 17.51 6.79 -0.95
N ARG A 150 16.82 7.71 -1.64
CA ARG A 150 17.17 9.13 -1.67
C ARG A 150 16.55 9.93 -0.53
N CYS A 151 15.24 9.77 -0.29
CA CYS A 151 14.50 10.57 0.70
C CYS A 151 13.90 9.75 1.86
N GLY A 152 14.07 8.43 1.87
CA GLY A 152 13.60 7.55 2.95
C GLY A 152 12.10 7.23 2.93
N THR A 153 11.31 7.81 2.02
CA THR A 153 9.85 7.58 1.98
C THR A 153 9.55 6.08 1.79
N PRO A 154 8.77 5.45 2.70
CA PRO A 154 8.30 4.07 2.50
C PRO A 154 7.26 4.05 1.38
N VAL A 155 7.41 3.14 0.43
CA VAL A 155 6.56 3.10 -0.77
C VAL A 155 5.58 1.93 -0.73
N CYS A 156 6.11 0.71 -0.54
CA CYS A 156 5.30 -0.49 -0.73
C CYS A 156 5.77 -1.63 0.18
N TYR A 157 4.83 -2.45 0.64
CA TYR A 157 5.08 -3.82 1.06
C TYR A 157 4.64 -4.76 -0.06
N HIS A 158 5.50 -5.69 -0.46
CA HIS A 158 5.20 -6.74 -1.43
C HIS A 158 5.13 -8.08 -0.69
N PHE A 159 4.17 -8.91 -1.08
CA PHE A 159 4.18 -10.31 -0.71
C PHE A 159 3.69 -11.20 -1.85
N LYS A 160 4.16 -12.45 -1.86
CA LYS A 160 3.59 -13.49 -2.69
C LYS A 160 2.34 -14.06 -2.03
N LEU A 161 1.24 -14.06 -2.77
CA LEU A 161 0.00 -14.68 -2.33
C LEU A 161 0.14 -16.20 -2.45
N LEU A 162 -0.09 -16.90 -1.35
CA LEU A 162 -0.01 -18.36 -1.26
C LEU A 162 -1.41 -18.95 -1.07
N PRO A 163 -1.63 -20.22 -1.45
CA PRO A 163 -2.92 -20.91 -1.26
C PRO A 163 -3.46 -20.79 0.17
N GLU A 164 -2.60 -20.92 1.18
CA GLU A 164 -2.98 -20.82 2.59
C GLU A 164 -3.50 -19.44 3.03
N PHE A 165 -3.24 -18.38 2.26
CA PHE A 165 -3.77 -17.04 2.51
C PHE A 165 -5.12 -16.80 1.82
N CYS A 166 -5.49 -17.65 0.87
CA CYS A 166 -6.71 -17.51 0.08
C CYS A 166 -7.87 -18.22 0.78
N HIS A 167 -9.06 -17.62 0.77
CA HIS A 167 -10.25 -18.18 1.42
C HIS A 167 -10.58 -19.60 0.89
N ASP A 168 -10.51 -19.78 -0.42
CA ASP A 168 -10.82 -21.06 -1.08
C ASP A 168 -9.60 -21.98 -1.22
N GLY A 169 -8.45 -21.62 -0.67
CA GLY A 169 -7.21 -22.38 -0.84
C GLY A 169 -6.64 -22.34 -2.27
N VAL A 170 -7.10 -21.40 -3.11
CA VAL A 170 -6.69 -21.28 -4.52
C VAL A 170 -6.26 -19.84 -4.81
N VAL A 171 -5.03 -19.68 -5.29
CA VAL A 171 -4.51 -18.39 -5.76
C VAL A 171 -5.13 -18.07 -7.13
N PRO A 172 -5.83 -16.92 -7.29
CA PRO A 172 -6.37 -16.55 -8.59
C PRO A 172 -5.26 -16.36 -9.62
N LYS A 173 -5.57 -16.67 -10.88
CA LYS A 173 -4.64 -16.45 -11.99
C LYS A 173 -4.21 -14.98 -12.05
N ASP A 174 -2.91 -14.73 -12.15
CA ASP A 174 -2.30 -13.39 -12.21
C ASP A 174 -2.35 -12.58 -10.88
N PHE A 175 -2.62 -13.25 -9.73
CA PHE A 175 -2.65 -12.65 -8.37
C PHE A 175 -1.50 -13.12 -7.47
N GLU A 176 -0.47 -13.74 -8.04
CA GLU A 176 0.65 -14.28 -7.28
C GLU A 176 1.45 -13.20 -6.54
N ASP A 177 1.54 -12.00 -7.10
CA ASP A 177 2.26 -10.88 -6.52
C ASP A 177 1.28 -9.76 -6.15
N VAL A 178 1.34 -9.37 -4.88
CA VAL A 178 0.43 -8.39 -4.29
C VAL A 178 1.22 -7.27 -3.62
N PHE A 179 0.77 -6.04 -3.80
CA PHE A 179 1.46 -4.83 -3.38
C PHE A 179 0.57 -3.99 -2.46
N HIS A 180 1.00 -3.82 -1.21
CA HIS A 180 0.44 -2.88 -0.27
C HIS A 180 1.13 -1.52 -0.41
N ILE A 181 0.52 -0.60 -1.17
CA ILE A 181 1.03 0.76 -1.36
C ILE A 181 0.71 1.61 -0.12
N CYS A 182 1.71 2.30 0.44
CA CYS A 182 1.50 3.22 1.54
C CYS A 182 0.63 4.41 1.08
N LEU A 183 -0.61 4.53 1.59
CA LEU A 183 -1.57 5.54 1.12
C LEU A 183 -1.03 6.97 1.21
N GLY A 184 -0.25 7.28 2.25
CA GLY A 184 0.36 8.61 2.43
C GLY A 184 1.37 9.01 1.33
N THR A 185 1.66 8.12 0.37
CA THR A 185 2.47 8.42 -0.82
C THR A 185 1.65 8.73 -2.07
N MET A 186 0.31 8.59 -2.01
CA MET A 186 -0.56 8.97 -3.11
C MET A 186 -0.59 10.48 -3.28
N ASP A 187 -0.82 10.93 -4.51
CA ASP A 187 -1.00 12.35 -4.76
C ASP A 187 -2.22 12.88 -4.02
N ARG A 188 -2.08 14.09 -3.48
CA ARG A 188 -3.03 14.71 -2.56
C ARG A 188 -4.46 14.71 -3.09
N GLU A 189 -4.63 14.91 -4.40
CA GLU A 189 -5.95 14.92 -5.03
C GLU A 189 -6.73 13.61 -4.84
N PHE A 190 -6.07 12.45 -4.72
CA PHE A 190 -6.74 11.17 -4.49
C PHE A 190 -7.09 10.95 -3.02
N LEU A 191 -6.27 11.51 -2.12
CA LEU A 191 -6.49 11.48 -0.68
C LEU A 191 -7.69 12.36 -0.29
N GLU A 192 -7.90 13.49 -0.97
CA GLU A 192 -9.03 14.39 -0.72
C GLU A 192 -10.37 13.86 -1.25
N LYS A 193 -10.35 12.91 -2.20
CA LYS A 193 -11.58 12.30 -2.77
C LYS A 193 -12.24 11.26 -1.86
N GLY A 194 -11.61 10.87 -0.74
CA GLY A 194 -12.12 9.83 0.16
C GLY A 194 -12.09 8.40 -0.42
N TRP A 195 -11.55 8.22 -1.63
CA TRP A 195 -11.53 6.96 -2.36
C TRP A 195 -10.85 5.79 -1.63
N PHE A 196 -9.93 6.12 -0.72
CA PHE A 196 -9.16 5.16 0.06
C PHE A 196 -9.44 5.29 1.57
N THR A 197 -10.65 5.71 1.95
CA THR A 197 -11.12 5.52 3.33
C THR A 197 -11.01 4.03 3.68
N PRO A 198 -10.29 3.64 4.74
CA PRO A 198 -10.08 2.24 5.06
C PRO A 198 -11.40 1.47 5.25
N ASP A 199 -11.50 0.31 4.61
CA ASP A 199 -12.64 -0.60 4.69
C ASP A 199 -12.43 -1.74 5.70
N THR A 200 -11.20 -1.95 6.19
CA THR A 200 -10.88 -3.02 7.15
C THR A 200 -9.69 -2.65 8.05
N GLU A 201 -9.71 -3.13 9.29
CA GLU A 201 -8.55 -3.10 10.19
C GLU A 201 -7.97 -4.51 10.28
N VAL A 202 -6.69 -4.70 9.92
CA VAL A 202 -6.02 -6.00 9.96
C VAL A 202 -5.01 -6.07 11.10
N ASN A 203 -4.72 -7.30 11.55
CA ASN A 203 -3.81 -7.59 12.65
C ASN A 203 -4.19 -6.92 13.98
N PHE A 204 -5.50 -6.73 14.19
CA PHE A 204 -6.04 -5.90 15.26
C PHE A 204 -5.57 -6.34 16.67
N LYS A 205 -5.33 -7.64 16.90
CA LYS A 205 -4.86 -8.15 18.19
C LYS A 205 -3.44 -7.65 18.52
N PHE A 206 -2.62 -7.35 17.52
CA PHE A 206 -1.28 -6.77 17.71
C PHE A 206 -1.28 -5.25 17.94
N GLY A 207 -2.45 -4.60 17.83
CA GLY A 207 -2.57 -3.16 18.00
C GLY A 207 -2.27 -2.71 19.42
N THR A 208 -1.38 -1.72 19.54
CA THR A 208 -1.16 -1.00 20.81
C THR A 208 -2.44 -0.29 21.25
N SER A 209 -2.63 -0.07 22.55
CA SER A 209 -3.79 0.68 23.07
C SER A 209 -3.90 2.05 22.39
N PHE A 210 -2.78 2.76 22.22
CA PHE A 210 -2.80 4.07 21.57
C PHE A 210 -3.13 4.00 20.07
N GLY A 211 -2.62 3.01 19.35
CA GLY A 211 -2.96 2.79 17.93
C GLY A 211 -4.45 2.51 17.73
N LYS A 212 -5.06 1.75 18.63
CA LYS A 212 -6.52 1.48 18.63
C LYS A 212 -7.34 2.73 18.88
N CYS A 213 -6.90 3.65 19.75
CA CYS A 213 -7.59 4.93 19.99
C CYS A 213 -7.66 5.85 18.76
N VAL A 214 -6.78 5.67 17.77
CA VAL A 214 -6.74 6.50 16.56
C VAL A 214 -7.22 5.77 15.31
N SER A 215 -7.78 4.56 15.47
CA SER A 215 -8.29 3.76 14.37
C SER A 215 -9.56 4.36 13.74
N ALA A 216 -9.91 3.92 12.54
CA ALA A 216 -11.10 4.41 11.84
C ALA A 216 -12.37 4.14 12.67
N THR A 217 -12.45 2.98 13.33
CA THR A 217 -13.55 2.67 14.27
C THR A 217 -13.57 3.64 15.45
N ALA A 218 -12.43 3.89 16.10
CA ALA A 218 -12.35 4.74 17.28
C ALA A 218 -12.67 6.21 17.01
N LYS A 219 -12.52 6.66 15.76
CA LYS A 219 -12.86 8.01 15.32
C LYS A 219 -14.30 8.15 14.81
N GLY A 220 -15.12 7.10 14.94
CA GLY A 220 -16.51 7.11 14.49
C GLY A 220 -16.68 7.27 12.97
N LEU A 221 -15.61 7.02 12.19
CA LEU A 221 -15.66 7.20 10.73
C LEU A 221 -16.54 6.13 10.07
N LYS A 222 -16.50 4.88 10.58
CA LYS A 222 -17.30 3.73 10.14
C LYS A 222 -17.05 2.53 11.08
N GLU A 223 -18.08 1.74 11.40
CA GLU A 223 -17.85 0.40 11.94
C GLU A 223 -17.31 -0.48 10.81
N ILE A 224 -16.01 -0.79 10.86
CA ILE A 224 -15.34 -1.63 9.87
C ILE A 224 -14.91 -2.98 10.47
N PRO A 225 -14.87 -4.05 9.66
CA PRO A 225 -14.40 -5.36 10.09
C PRO A 225 -13.00 -5.28 10.70
N LYS A 226 -12.80 -6.03 11.79
CA LYS A 226 -11.52 -6.19 12.48
C LYS A 226 -11.05 -7.60 12.23
N VAL A 227 -9.97 -7.75 11.50
CA VAL A 227 -9.43 -9.03 11.04
C VAL A 227 -8.10 -9.30 11.71
N GLN A 228 -7.82 -10.56 12.01
CA GLN A 228 -6.52 -11.01 12.49
C GLN A 228 -5.85 -11.84 11.40
N GLU A 229 -4.71 -11.37 10.89
CA GLU A 229 -3.94 -12.06 9.84
C GLU A 229 -4.85 -12.62 8.73
N PHE A 230 -4.80 -13.94 8.52
CA PHE A 230 -5.61 -14.70 7.58
C PHE A 230 -6.67 -15.55 8.29
N ASP A 231 -6.82 -15.39 9.62
CA ASP A 231 -7.68 -16.21 10.49
C ASP A 231 -9.14 -15.70 10.56
N GLY A 232 -9.44 -14.62 9.83
CA GLY A 232 -10.77 -14.04 9.75
C GLY A 232 -11.04 -12.95 10.81
N GLU A 233 -12.33 -12.67 11.03
CA GLU A 233 -12.79 -11.59 11.91
C GLU A 233 -12.53 -11.90 13.39
N VAL A 234 -12.12 -10.87 14.15
CA VAL A 234 -11.95 -10.93 15.60
C VAL A 234 -13.34 -11.03 16.23
N THR A 235 -13.52 -12.02 17.11
CA THR A 235 -14.81 -12.27 17.76
C THR A 235 -15.22 -11.14 18.71
N GLN A 236 -16.53 -10.96 18.94
CA GLN A 236 -17.03 -9.93 19.87
C GLN A 236 -16.47 -10.11 21.28
N GLU A 237 -16.39 -11.35 21.78
CA GLU A 237 -15.80 -11.64 23.10
C GLU A 237 -14.34 -11.15 23.20
N GLU A 238 -13.55 -11.33 22.14
CA GLU A 238 -12.17 -10.83 22.08
C GLU A 238 -12.11 -9.31 21.97
N LEU A 239 -13.03 -8.68 21.24
CA LEU A 239 -13.11 -7.21 21.18
C LEU A 239 -13.44 -6.62 22.55
N ASP A 240 -14.39 -7.22 23.28
CA ASP A 240 -14.78 -6.79 24.61
C ASP A 240 -13.61 -6.89 25.61
N LYS A 241 -12.81 -7.98 25.53
CA LYS A 241 -11.58 -8.13 26.33
C LYS A 241 -10.50 -7.11 26.00
N LEU A 242 -10.45 -6.60 24.76
CA LEU A 242 -9.49 -5.59 24.34
C LEU A 242 -9.92 -4.15 24.69
N ALA A 243 -11.19 -3.95 25.04
CA ALA A 243 -11.75 -2.65 25.44
C ALA A 243 -11.71 -2.40 26.96
N ALA A 244 -11.47 -3.45 27.76
CA ALA A 244 -11.28 -3.39 29.21
C ALA A 244 -9.83 -3.06 29.60
#